data_AF-A0A068VE70-F1
#
_entry.id   AF-A0A068VE70-F1
#
_cell.length_a   1.000
_cell.length_b   1.000
_cell.length_c   1.000
_cell.angle_alpha   90.00
_cell.angle_beta   90.00
_cell.angle_gamma   90.00
#
_symmetry.space_group_name_H-M   'P 1'
#
loop_
_entity.id
_entity.type
_entity.pdbx_description
1 polymer ?
#
loop_
_entity_poly.entity_id
_entity_poly.type
_entity_poly.pdbx_seq_one_letter_code
_entity_poly.pdbx_strand_id
1 'polypeptide(L)'
;MKHIHYEDENSRYITIGCVEKVLCMLACWVEDPNGDYFKKHLARIPDYMWVAQDGMNMQVTDNPSGNFRRMYRHISKGAWTFSDQDHGWQVSDCTAEALKCCLLFSTLPPEIVGEKLEPERLYDAVNILLSLQSKNGGLPAWEPVGADNWLQLLNPTEILANCAVEHEYAVCTSSAINALVMFQQLFPGHREKERESFIVSASKYLENVQMPDGSWFGDWGVCFTYGTWFALGGLVAAGKTYDTFMTLITENSYLASLLTIFSLCQKKKKEIHSSRRRTIKSGSRSLGIDGAYLRRTSG
;
A
#
# COMPACT_ATOMS: atom_id res chain seq x y z
N MET A 1 -24.55 -0.87 21.22
CA MET A 1 -24.24 -2.31 21.39
C MET A 1 -24.46 -3.14 20.13
N LYS A 2 -25.62 -3.13 19.44
CA LYS A 2 -25.83 -3.96 18.23
C LYS A 2 -24.75 -3.84 17.13
N HIS A 3 -24.32 -2.62 16.78
CA HIS A 3 -23.25 -2.41 15.79
C HIS A 3 -21.86 -2.83 16.31
N ILE A 4 -21.59 -2.60 17.59
CA ILE A 4 -20.34 -2.99 18.26
C ILE A 4 -20.23 -4.52 18.28
N HIS A 5 -21.26 -5.22 18.77
CA HIS A 5 -21.27 -6.69 18.78
C HIS A 5 -21.18 -7.30 17.38
N TYR A 6 -21.78 -6.65 16.38
CA TYR A 6 -21.62 -7.06 15.00
C TYR A 6 -20.16 -6.92 14.53
N GLU A 7 -19.50 -5.79 14.80
CA GLU A 7 -18.08 -5.62 14.43
C GLU A 7 -17.17 -6.55 15.24
N ASP A 8 -17.44 -6.74 16.52
CA ASP A 8 -16.71 -7.63 17.40
C ASP A 8 -16.74 -9.08 16.89
N GLU A 9 -17.91 -9.57 16.47
CA GLU A 9 -18.02 -10.92 15.93
C GLU A 9 -17.31 -11.07 14.58
N ASN A 10 -17.39 -10.06 13.72
CA ASN A 10 -16.79 -10.12 12.38
C ASN A 10 -15.28 -9.99 12.38
N SER A 11 -14.75 -9.11 13.23
CA SER A 11 -13.31 -8.91 13.42
C SER A 11 -12.72 -9.91 14.40
N ARG A 12 -13.50 -10.88 14.90
CA ARG A 12 -13.08 -11.83 15.93
C ARG A 12 -12.49 -11.13 17.16
N TYR A 13 -13.09 -9.99 17.53
CA TYR A 13 -12.76 -9.15 18.68
C TYR A 13 -11.41 -8.43 18.55
N ILE A 14 -10.93 -8.27 17.33
CA ILE A 14 -9.73 -7.49 17.00
C ILE A 14 -10.13 -6.04 16.68
N THR A 15 -11.27 -5.81 16.02
CA THR A 15 -11.74 -4.52 15.47
C THR A 15 -10.79 -3.92 14.42
N ILE A 16 -11.05 -2.70 13.91
CA ILE A 16 -10.29 -2.07 12.83
C ILE A 16 -8.84 -1.71 13.20
N GLY A 17 -8.53 -1.61 14.48
CA GLY A 17 -7.25 -1.06 14.93
C GLY A 17 -7.21 -0.80 16.43
N CYS A 18 -6.00 -0.57 16.94
CA CYS A 18 -5.74 -0.56 18.39
C CYS A 18 -6.59 0.45 19.18
N VAL A 19 -6.94 1.60 18.58
CA VAL A 19 -7.77 2.62 19.24
C VAL A 19 -9.22 2.17 19.35
N GLU A 20 -9.85 1.79 18.23
CA GLU A 20 -11.22 1.29 18.24
C GLU A 20 -11.33 0.02 19.10
N LYS A 21 -10.33 -0.85 19.05
CA LYS A 21 -10.28 -2.09 19.83
C LYS A 21 -10.45 -1.84 21.31
N VAL A 22 -9.74 -0.85 21.85
CA VAL A 22 -9.83 -0.51 23.27
C VAL A 22 -11.19 0.12 23.60
N LEU A 23 -11.76 0.93 22.69
CA LEU A 23 -13.06 1.57 22.88
C LEU A 23 -14.23 0.56 22.83
N CYS A 24 -14.24 -0.37 21.86
CA CYS A 24 -15.23 -1.44 21.78
C CYS A 24 -15.11 -2.41 22.96
N MET A 25 -13.89 -2.81 23.33
CA MET A 25 -13.65 -3.61 24.53
C MET A 25 -14.18 -2.91 25.79
N LEU A 26 -13.94 -1.61 25.94
CA LEU A 26 -14.44 -0.83 27.07
C LEU A 26 -15.97 -0.74 27.05
N ALA A 27 -16.58 -0.54 25.88
CA ALA A 27 -18.04 -0.52 25.74
C ALA A 27 -18.68 -1.86 26.18
N CYS A 28 -18.09 -2.99 25.78
CA CYS A 28 -18.54 -4.31 26.23
C CYS A 28 -18.32 -4.55 27.74
N TRP A 29 -17.25 -4.00 28.32
CA TRP A 29 -17.02 -4.04 29.77
C TRP A 29 -18.06 -3.23 30.55
N VAL A 30 -18.43 -2.04 30.05
CA VAL A 30 -19.47 -1.20 30.65
C VAL A 30 -20.84 -1.88 30.56
N GLU A 31 -21.14 -2.59 29.47
CA GLU A 31 -22.39 -3.33 29.30
C GLU A 31 -22.47 -4.53 30.24
N ASP A 32 -21.46 -5.41 30.24
CA ASP A 32 -21.34 -6.52 31.19
C ASP A 32 -19.85 -6.87 31.42
N PRO A 33 -19.26 -6.51 32.57
CA PRO A 33 -17.86 -6.77 32.86
C PRO A 33 -17.54 -8.27 33.00
N ASN A 34 -18.55 -9.14 33.15
CA ASN A 34 -18.40 -10.58 33.19
C ASN A 34 -18.89 -11.28 31.90
N GLY A 35 -19.32 -10.50 30.91
CA GLY A 35 -19.92 -10.99 29.67
C GLY A 35 -18.92 -11.60 28.69
N ASP A 36 -19.42 -12.43 27.78
CA ASP A 36 -18.59 -13.17 26.82
C ASP A 36 -17.89 -12.25 25.81
N TYR A 37 -18.51 -11.14 25.40
CA TYR A 37 -17.90 -10.18 24.47
C TYR A 37 -16.64 -9.55 25.06
N PHE A 38 -16.71 -9.10 26.33
CA PHE A 38 -15.55 -8.52 27.01
C PHE A 38 -14.41 -9.53 27.18
N LYS A 39 -14.73 -10.78 27.57
CA LYS A 39 -13.72 -11.85 27.70
C LYS A 39 -13.02 -12.17 26.38
N LYS A 40 -13.76 -12.19 25.27
CA LYS A 40 -13.19 -12.44 23.93
C LYS A 40 -12.31 -11.27 23.46
N HIS A 41 -12.68 -10.03 23.76
CA HIS A 41 -11.83 -8.85 23.55
C HIS A 41 -10.52 -8.88 24.37
N LEU A 42 -10.58 -9.34 25.62
CA LEU A 42 -9.39 -9.51 26.45
C LEU A 42 -8.43 -10.55 25.85
N ALA A 43 -8.97 -11.66 25.34
CA ALA A 43 -8.19 -12.73 24.72
C ALA A 43 -7.42 -12.26 23.47
N ARG A 44 -7.87 -11.18 22.81
CA ARG A 44 -7.25 -10.60 21.60
C ARG A 44 -6.24 -9.48 21.85
N ILE A 45 -5.99 -9.12 23.11
CA ILE A 45 -4.95 -8.11 23.44
C ILE A 45 -3.56 -8.54 22.95
N PRO A 46 -3.13 -9.81 23.09
CA PRO A 46 -1.83 -10.25 22.59
C PRO A 46 -1.67 -10.14 21.06
N ASP A 47 -2.75 -10.23 20.27
CA ASP A 47 -2.70 -10.05 18.82
C ASP A 47 -2.17 -8.65 18.41
N TYR A 48 -2.27 -7.67 19.31
CA TYR A 48 -1.69 -6.32 19.15
C TYR A 48 -0.25 -6.18 19.67
N MET A 49 0.40 -7.26 20.08
CA MET A 49 1.79 -7.29 20.56
C MET A 49 2.54 -8.50 19.99
N TRP A 50 3.59 -8.34 19.16
CA TRP A 50 4.14 -9.49 18.41
C TRP A 50 5.67 -9.67 18.32
N VAL A 51 6.09 -10.94 18.52
CA VAL A 51 7.00 -11.76 17.66
C VAL A 51 6.61 -13.26 17.82
N ALA A 52 6.47 -14.09 16.75
CA ALA A 52 6.30 -15.56 16.88
C ALA A 52 6.95 -16.46 15.80
N GLN A 53 6.55 -17.75 15.80
CA GLN A 53 7.41 -18.94 15.63
C GLN A 53 7.26 -19.69 14.27
N ASP A 54 6.23 -19.41 13.49
CA ASP A 54 5.86 -20.08 12.23
C ASP A 54 5.68 -19.13 11.02
N GLY A 55 6.12 -17.88 11.17
CA GLY A 55 6.17 -16.90 10.09
C GLY A 55 4.92 -16.03 9.95
N MET A 56 4.99 -15.02 9.08
CA MET A 56 3.99 -13.95 8.95
C MET A 56 3.27 -14.06 7.60
N ASN A 57 1.97 -14.42 7.62
CA ASN A 57 1.10 -14.43 6.44
C ASN A 57 0.10 -13.27 6.52
N MET A 58 0.01 -12.46 5.47
CA MET A 58 -0.59 -11.11 5.57
C MET A 58 -1.59 -10.77 4.45
N GLN A 59 -1.76 -11.64 3.42
CA GLN A 59 -2.71 -11.40 2.33
C GLN A 59 -4.07 -12.06 2.62
N VAL A 60 -5.14 -11.28 2.52
CA VAL A 60 -6.52 -11.74 2.63
C VAL A 60 -6.92 -12.62 1.43
N THR A 61 -7.36 -13.86 1.69
CA THR A 61 -7.68 -14.84 0.64
C THR A 61 -9.15 -14.84 0.21
N ASP A 62 -10.04 -14.33 1.07
CA ASP A 62 -11.49 -14.40 0.91
C ASP A 62 -12.13 -13.05 1.24
N ASN A 63 -13.23 -12.73 0.56
CA ASN A 63 -14.06 -11.58 0.94
C ASN A 63 -14.74 -11.84 2.29
N PRO A 64 -15.23 -10.79 2.99
CA PRO A 64 -15.94 -11.00 4.23
C PRO A 64 -17.18 -11.89 4.00
N SER A 65 -17.53 -12.68 5.01
CA SER A 65 -18.59 -13.68 4.88
C SER A 65 -19.98 -13.06 4.66
N GLY A 66 -20.90 -13.83 4.08
CA GLY A 66 -22.28 -13.40 3.86
C GLY A 66 -22.43 -12.25 2.86
N ASN A 67 -23.49 -11.44 3.01
CA ASN A 67 -23.72 -10.27 2.16
C ASN A 67 -23.03 -9.04 2.76
N PHE A 68 -21.69 -9.03 2.71
CA PHE A 68 -20.85 -7.99 3.32
C PHE A 68 -21.14 -6.57 2.80
N ARG A 69 -21.60 -6.44 1.55
CA ARG A 69 -21.99 -5.14 0.97
C ARG A 69 -23.21 -4.52 1.68
N ARG A 70 -24.18 -5.34 2.09
CA ARG A 70 -25.32 -4.87 2.90
C ARG A 70 -24.88 -4.35 4.27
N MET A 71 -23.70 -4.78 4.71
CA MET A 71 -23.08 -4.41 5.96
C MET A 71 -21.98 -3.36 5.76
N TYR A 72 -22.04 -2.64 4.64
CA TYR A 72 -21.17 -1.52 4.28
C TYR A 72 -19.68 -1.86 4.11
N ARG A 73 -19.31 -3.14 4.10
CA ARG A 73 -17.93 -3.54 3.81
C ARG A 73 -17.66 -3.52 2.31
N HIS A 74 -16.47 -3.09 1.95
CA HIS A 74 -15.94 -3.26 0.59
C HIS A 74 -15.30 -4.65 0.39
N ILE A 75 -14.91 -4.96 -0.85
CA ILE A 75 -14.20 -6.22 -1.16
C ILE A 75 -12.81 -6.22 -0.51
N SER A 76 -12.37 -7.37 0.00
CA SER A 76 -11.07 -7.53 0.67
C SER A 76 -10.21 -8.67 0.11
N LYS A 77 -10.77 -9.57 -0.70
CA LYS A 77 -10.02 -10.67 -1.32
C LYS A 77 -8.87 -10.13 -2.17
N GLY A 78 -7.65 -10.56 -1.86
CA GLY A 78 -6.41 -10.15 -2.52
C GLY A 78 -5.70 -8.97 -1.85
N ALA A 79 -6.33 -8.33 -0.85
CA ALA A 79 -5.74 -7.20 -0.16
C ALA A 79 -4.67 -7.64 0.85
N TRP A 80 -3.82 -6.68 1.22
CA TRP A 80 -3.09 -6.73 2.49
C TRP A 80 -3.72 -5.74 3.46
N THR A 81 -3.85 -6.19 4.71
CA THR A 81 -4.24 -5.33 5.82
C THR A 81 -3.00 -4.61 6.37
N PHE A 82 -3.19 -3.71 7.32
CA PHE A 82 -2.08 -3.07 8.02
C PHE A 82 -1.33 -4.02 8.99
N SER A 83 -2.01 -5.04 9.54
CA SER A 83 -1.47 -5.91 10.59
C SER A 83 -1.26 -7.34 10.10
N ASP A 84 -2.34 -8.08 9.98
CA ASP A 84 -2.37 -9.52 9.74
C ASP A 84 -3.59 -9.91 8.89
N GLN A 85 -3.57 -11.12 8.36
CA GLN A 85 -4.61 -11.61 7.48
C GLN A 85 -6.00 -11.72 8.14
N ASP A 86 -6.06 -12.11 9.42
CA ASP A 86 -7.32 -12.38 10.15
C ASP A 86 -8.13 -11.10 10.38
N HIS A 87 -7.45 -9.96 10.46
CA HIS A 87 -8.09 -8.64 10.54
C HIS A 87 -9.02 -8.36 9.34
N GLY A 88 -8.68 -8.82 8.13
CA GLY A 88 -9.56 -8.79 6.95
C GLY A 88 -10.00 -7.41 6.44
N TRP A 89 -9.52 -6.30 7.02
CA TRP A 89 -9.77 -4.93 6.55
C TRP A 89 -8.71 -4.55 5.52
N GLN A 90 -9.12 -4.48 4.25
CA GLN A 90 -8.21 -4.07 3.17
C GLN A 90 -7.71 -2.65 3.38
N VAL A 91 -6.44 -2.41 3.06
CA VAL A 91 -5.86 -1.06 3.01
C VAL A 91 -5.16 -0.89 1.66
N SER A 92 -5.46 0.21 0.98
CA SER A 92 -5.04 0.44 -0.40
C SER A 92 -3.51 0.52 -0.54
N ASP A 93 -2.85 1.28 0.32
CA ASP A 93 -1.39 1.46 0.31
C ASP A 93 -0.66 0.19 0.75
N CYS A 94 -1.14 -0.50 1.79
CA CYS A 94 -0.58 -1.76 2.25
C CYS A 94 -0.67 -2.82 1.15
N THR A 95 -1.82 -2.90 0.46
CA THR A 95 -2.01 -3.78 -0.70
C THR A 95 -1.04 -3.42 -1.83
N ALA A 96 -0.87 -2.13 -2.14
CA ALA A 96 0.03 -1.67 -3.19
C ALA A 96 1.51 -1.95 -2.86
N GLU A 97 1.95 -1.65 -1.65
CA GLU A 97 3.32 -1.85 -1.20
C GLU A 97 3.66 -3.35 -1.11
N ALA A 98 2.76 -4.17 -0.58
CA ALA A 98 2.93 -5.62 -0.55
C ALA A 98 2.96 -6.22 -1.96
N LEU A 99 2.05 -5.79 -2.85
CA LEU A 99 2.07 -6.19 -4.26
C LEU A 99 3.41 -5.84 -4.92
N LYS A 100 3.92 -4.63 -4.71
CA LYS A 100 5.23 -4.20 -5.23
C LYS A 100 6.37 -5.07 -4.69
N CYS A 101 6.36 -5.42 -3.40
CA CYS A 101 7.32 -6.35 -2.81
C CYS A 101 7.25 -7.74 -3.46
N CYS A 102 6.05 -8.31 -3.61
CA CYS A 102 5.85 -9.60 -4.28
C CYS A 102 6.37 -9.58 -5.72
N LEU A 103 6.08 -8.50 -6.47
CA LEU A 103 6.58 -8.32 -7.84
C LEU A 103 8.10 -8.22 -7.88
N LEU A 104 8.73 -7.46 -6.98
CA LEU A 104 10.18 -7.37 -6.87
C LEU A 104 10.81 -8.73 -6.55
N PHE A 105 10.29 -9.44 -5.55
CA PHE A 105 10.78 -10.77 -5.17
C PHE A 105 10.61 -11.79 -6.29
N SER A 106 9.55 -11.68 -7.09
CA SER A 106 9.36 -12.52 -8.27
C SER A 106 10.49 -12.41 -9.32
N THR A 107 11.29 -11.33 -9.27
CA THR A 107 12.45 -11.12 -10.16
C THR A 107 13.77 -11.60 -9.56
N LEU A 108 13.77 -12.04 -8.30
CA LEU A 108 14.94 -12.57 -7.60
C LEU A 108 14.99 -14.11 -7.70
N PRO A 109 16.18 -14.72 -7.49
CA PRO A 109 16.31 -16.18 -7.48
C PRO A 109 15.48 -16.84 -6.35
N PRO A 110 14.69 -17.91 -6.64
CA PRO A 110 13.85 -18.59 -5.65
C PRO A 110 14.62 -19.13 -4.43
N GLU A 111 15.91 -19.40 -4.58
CA GLU A 111 16.78 -19.88 -3.50
C GLU A 111 16.95 -18.85 -2.38
N ILE A 112 16.67 -17.56 -2.66
CA ILE A 112 16.79 -16.46 -1.71
C ILE A 112 15.43 -16.13 -1.09
N VAL A 113 14.37 -16.11 -1.91
CA VAL A 113 13.07 -15.53 -1.54
C VAL A 113 11.92 -16.53 -1.49
N GLY A 114 12.19 -17.80 -1.80
CA GLY A 114 11.19 -18.85 -1.88
C GLY A 114 10.42 -18.87 -3.20
N GLU A 115 9.35 -19.64 -3.22
CA GLU A 115 8.47 -19.74 -4.38
C GLU A 115 7.69 -18.45 -4.63
N LYS A 116 7.40 -18.19 -5.90
CA LYS A 116 6.65 -17.00 -6.30
C LYS A 116 5.20 -17.16 -5.92
N LEU A 117 4.55 -16.04 -5.62
CA LEU A 117 3.10 -16.01 -5.47
C LEU A 117 2.43 -16.36 -6.80
N GLU A 118 1.37 -17.16 -6.75
CA GLU A 118 0.55 -17.47 -7.93
C GLU A 118 0.01 -16.18 -8.58
N PRO A 119 0.05 -16.04 -9.92
CA PRO A 119 -0.41 -14.85 -10.62
C PRO A 119 -1.82 -14.40 -10.25
N GLU A 120 -2.73 -15.34 -10.01
CA GLU A 120 -4.12 -15.07 -9.64
C GLU A 120 -4.22 -14.25 -8.35
N ARG A 121 -3.32 -14.50 -7.39
CA ARG A 121 -3.27 -13.73 -6.13
C ARG A 121 -2.80 -12.29 -6.34
N LEU A 122 -1.94 -12.07 -7.35
CA LEU A 122 -1.53 -10.72 -7.75
C LEU A 122 -2.67 -10.01 -8.50
N TYR A 123 -3.46 -10.75 -9.29
CA TYR A 123 -4.63 -10.22 -9.99
C TYR A 123 -5.72 -9.79 -9.02
N ASP A 124 -5.95 -10.54 -7.94
CA ASP A 124 -6.88 -10.16 -6.89
C ASP A 124 -6.44 -8.84 -6.21
N ALA A 125 -5.14 -8.66 -5.94
CA ALA A 125 -4.61 -7.40 -5.40
C ALA A 125 -4.81 -6.22 -6.36
N VAL A 126 -4.57 -6.41 -7.67
CA VAL A 126 -4.86 -5.40 -8.70
C VAL A 126 -6.35 -5.06 -8.72
N ASN A 127 -7.23 -6.06 -8.57
CA ASN A 127 -8.66 -5.83 -8.52
C ASN A 127 -9.09 -4.96 -7.33
N ILE A 128 -8.48 -5.15 -6.15
CA ILE A 128 -8.70 -4.28 -4.98
C ILE A 128 -8.32 -2.83 -5.31
N LEU A 129 -7.09 -2.60 -5.79
CA LEU A 129 -6.63 -1.25 -6.10
C LEU A 129 -7.51 -0.53 -7.12
N LEU A 130 -7.88 -1.21 -8.20
CA LEU A 130 -8.78 -0.66 -9.23
C LEU A 130 -10.17 -0.35 -8.67
N SER A 131 -10.67 -1.16 -7.72
CA SER A 131 -12.00 -0.98 -7.15
C SER A 131 -12.13 0.21 -6.19
N LEU A 132 -11.01 0.72 -5.68
CA LEU A 132 -10.97 1.81 -4.69
C LEU A 132 -10.80 3.20 -5.31
N GLN A 133 -10.53 3.30 -6.62
CA GLN A 133 -10.28 4.60 -7.24
C GLN A 133 -11.55 5.46 -7.28
N SER A 134 -11.47 6.66 -6.71
CA SER A 134 -12.52 7.67 -6.78
C SER A 134 -12.58 8.34 -8.14
N LYS A 135 -13.70 9.02 -8.43
CA LYS A 135 -13.92 9.75 -9.69
C LYS A 135 -12.89 10.86 -9.94
N ASN A 136 -12.33 11.45 -8.88
CA ASN A 136 -11.27 12.46 -8.98
C ASN A 136 -9.89 11.84 -9.29
N GLY A 137 -9.76 10.52 -9.30
CA GLY A 137 -8.54 9.75 -9.56
C GLY A 137 -7.78 9.31 -8.30
N GLY A 138 -8.11 9.88 -7.14
CA GLY A 138 -7.46 9.56 -5.87
C GLY A 138 -7.90 8.23 -5.29
N LEU A 139 -7.11 7.71 -4.35
CA LEU A 139 -7.42 6.50 -3.60
C LEU A 139 -7.57 6.81 -2.10
N PRO A 140 -8.62 6.26 -1.47
CA PRO A 140 -8.79 6.26 -0.03
C PRO A 140 -7.92 5.20 0.65
N ALA A 141 -7.86 5.22 1.98
CA ALA A 141 -7.12 4.21 2.73
C ALA A 141 -7.88 2.87 2.75
N TRP A 142 -9.14 2.85 3.19
CA TRP A 142 -9.88 1.60 3.42
C TRP A 142 -11.00 1.34 2.41
N GLU A 143 -11.89 2.32 2.22
CA GLU A 143 -13.14 2.13 1.47
C GLU A 143 -13.39 3.24 0.45
N PRO A 144 -14.17 2.99 -0.62
CA PRO A 144 -14.50 4.04 -1.58
C PRO A 144 -15.15 5.24 -0.89
N VAL A 145 -14.72 6.46 -1.25
CA VAL A 145 -15.30 7.68 -0.71
C VAL A 145 -16.78 7.77 -1.11
N GLY A 146 -17.65 7.54 -0.13
CA GLY A 146 -19.11 7.45 -0.32
C GLY A 146 -19.91 8.57 0.35
N ALA A 147 -19.25 9.40 1.16
CA ALA A 147 -19.89 10.43 1.99
C ALA A 147 -19.34 11.82 1.62
N ASP A 148 -20.22 12.82 1.63
CA ASP A 148 -19.84 14.19 1.30
C ASP A 148 -19.08 14.88 2.44
N ASN A 149 -18.14 15.75 2.09
CA ASN A 149 -17.28 16.47 3.05
C ASN A 149 -18.03 17.32 4.09
N TRP A 150 -19.27 17.75 3.82
CA TRP A 150 -20.04 18.53 4.79
C TRP A 150 -20.34 17.74 6.07
N LEU A 151 -20.33 16.41 6.02
CA LEU A 151 -20.47 15.56 7.21
C LEU A 151 -19.32 15.72 8.21
N GLN A 152 -18.18 16.28 7.79
CA GLN A 152 -17.13 16.67 8.74
C GLN A 152 -17.57 17.77 9.72
N LEU A 153 -18.59 18.54 9.39
CA LEU A 153 -19.20 19.49 10.34
C LEU A 153 -19.84 18.78 11.54
N LEU A 154 -20.18 17.50 11.38
CA LEU A 154 -20.74 16.67 12.44
C LEU A 154 -19.67 15.93 13.24
N ASN A 155 -18.38 16.13 12.94
CA ASN A 155 -17.30 15.50 13.68
C ASN A 155 -17.32 15.96 15.14
N PRO A 156 -17.66 15.08 16.10
CA PRO A 156 -17.77 15.48 17.50
C PRO A 156 -16.41 15.48 18.20
N THR A 157 -15.34 14.98 17.57
CA THR A 157 -14.04 14.87 18.21
C THR A 157 -13.32 16.22 18.17
N GLU A 158 -12.98 16.78 19.32
CA GLU A 158 -12.28 18.08 19.36
C GLU A 158 -10.80 17.97 19.00
N ILE A 159 -10.22 16.77 19.12
CA ILE A 159 -8.76 16.55 19.00
C ILE A 159 -8.34 15.87 17.68
N LEU A 160 -9.28 15.33 16.90
CA LEU A 160 -9.02 14.69 15.61
C LEU A 160 -9.74 15.44 14.51
N ALA A 161 -8.99 15.90 13.51
CA ALA A 161 -9.56 16.44 12.29
C ALA A 161 -9.75 15.33 11.24
N ASN A 162 -10.68 15.56 10.32
CA ASN A 162 -10.87 14.73 9.12
C ASN A 162 -11.20 13.25 9.37
N CYS A 163 -11.88 12.89 10.46
CA CYS A 163 -12.16 11.49 10.81
C CYS A 163 -13.62 11.03 10.63
N ALA A 164 -14.57 11.91 10.27
CA ALA A 164 -15.97 11.50 10.13
C ALA A 164 -16.33 10.90 8.76
N VAL A 165 -15.53 11.18 7.73
CA VAL A 165 -15.66 10.57 6.40
C VAL A 165 -14.28 10.18 5.88
N GLU A 166 -14.25 9.17 5.02
CA GLU A 166 -13.08 8.73 4.29
C GLU A 166 -12.71 9.75 3.19
N HIS A 167 -11.41 9.95 2.96
CA HIS A 167 -10.88 10.87 1.93
C HIS A 167 -9.94 10.13 1.00
N GLU A 168 -9.72 10.67 -0.18
CA GLU A 168 -8.57 10.24 -0.97
C GLU A 168 -7.28 10.89 -0.45
N TYR A 169 -6.18 10.14 -0.51
CA TYR A 169 -4.88 10.58 0.00
C TYR A 169 -3.79 10.48 -1.08
N ALA A 170 -2.86 11.44 -1.08
CA ALA A 170 -1.72 11.45 -2.00
C ALA A 170 -0.81 10.22 -1.82
N VAL A 171 -0.63 9.77 -0.57
CA VAL A 171 0.21 8.62 -0.21
C VAL A 171 -0.38 7.31 -0.76
N CYS A 172 -1.67 7.08 -0.53
CA CYS A 172 -2.40 5.90 -1.02
C CYS A 172 -2.40 5.86 -2.55
N THR A 173 -2.72 6.99 -3.18
CA THR A 173 -2.76 7.13 -4.64
C THR A 173 -1.37 6.86 -5.25
N SER A 174 -0.31 7.44 -4.69
CA SER A 174 1.05 7.24 -5.18
C SER A 174 1.53 5.79 -5.05
N SER A 175 1.25 5.14 -3.92
CA SER A 175 1.63 3.75 -3.68
C SER A 175 0.99 2.84 -4.73
N ALA A 176 -0.30 3.04 -5.02
CA ALA A 176 -1.01 2.29 -6.04
C ALA A 176 -0.47 2.53 -7.46
N ILE A 177 -0.12 3.77 -7.83
CA ILE A 177 0.56 4.05 -9.11
C ILE A 177 1.85 3.23 -9.24
N ASN A 178 2.71 3.28 -8.21
CA ASN A 178 3.98 2.55 -8.22
C ASN A 178 3.77 1.03 -8.41
N ALA A 179 2.83 0.46 -7.67
CA ALA A 179 2.52 -0.96 -7.75
C ALA A 179 1.98 -1.35 -9.13
N LEU A 180 1.03 -0.60 -9.68
CA LEU A 180 0.41 -0.90 -10.98
C LEU A 180 1.36 -0.69 -12.16
N VAL A 181 2.24 0.32 -12.11
CA VAL A 181 3.29 0.52 -13.13
C VAL A 181 4.27 -0.67 -13.13
N MET A 182 4.70 -1.13 -11.96
CA MET A 182 5.56 -2.32 -11.86
C MET A 182 4.83 -3.58 -12.31
N PHE A 183 3.57 -3.73 -11.92
CA PHE A 183 2.72 -4.85 -12.34
C PHE A 183 2.57 -4.89 -13.87
N GLN A 184 2.35 -3.74 -14.52
CA GLN A 184 2.24 -3.63 -15.97
C GLN A 184 3.50 -4.10 -16.71
N GLN A 185 4.70 -3.95 -16.12
CA GLN A 185 5.95 -4.43 -16.71
C GLN A 185 6.06 -5.96 -16.71
N LEU A 186 5.53 -6.62 -15.69
CA LEU A 186 5.59 -8.08 -15.54
C LEU A 186 4.36 -8.80 -16.13
N PHE A 187 3.20 -8.15 -16.13
CA PHE A 187 1.91 -8.68 -16.56
C PHE A 187 1.18 -7.73 -17.54
N PRO A 188 1.75 -7.44 -18.73
CA PRO A 188 1.24 -6.41 -19.61
C PRO A 188 -0.22 -6.62 -20.04
N GLY A 189 -0.64 -7.86 -20.32
CA GLY A 189 -1.99 -8.14 -20.85
C GLY A 189 -3.16 -8.10 -19.85
N HIS A 190 -2.92 -8.09 -18.53
CA HIS A 190 -4.00 -8.24 -17.54
C HIS A 190 -4.74 -6.91 -17.23
N ARG A 191 -5.92 -6.65 -17.81
CA ARG A 191 -6.68 -5.40 -17.60
C ARG A 191 -5.89 -4.13 -17.97
N GLU A 192 -5.09 -4.20 -19.03
CA GLU A 192 -4.20 -3.12 -19.49
C GLU A 192 -4.88 -1.75 -19.54
N LYS A 193 -6.00 -1.64 -20.28
CA LYS A 193 -6.73 -0.37 -20.47
C LYS A 193 -7.19 0.26 -19.16
N GLU A 194 -7.64 -0.56 -18.21
CA GLU A 194 -8.14 -0.08 -16.92
C GLU A 194 -6.99 0.45 -16.06
N ARG A 195 -5.85 -0.25 -16.05
CA ARG A 195 -4.66 0.22 -15.33
C ARG A 195 -4.08 1.50 -15.93
N GLU A 196 -4.03 1.61 -17.26
CA GLU A 196 -3.56 2.83 -17.92
C GLU A 196 -4.45 4.02 -17.60
N SER A 197 -5.77 3.85 -17.70
CA SER A 197 -6.75 4.87 -17.30
C SER A 197 -6.60 5.23 -15.83
N PHE A 198 -6.39 4.23 -14.96
CA PHE A 198 -6.16 4.44 -13.53
C PHE A 198 -4.94 5.32 -13.30
N ILE A 199 -3.79 4.99 -13.89
CA ILE A 199 -2.51 5.70 -13.68
C ILE A 199 -2.63 7.15 -14.14
N VAL A 200 -3.28 7.41 -15.28
CA VAL A 200 -3.50 8.77 -15.78
C VAL A 200 -4.35 9.59 -14.81
N SER A 201 -5.49 9.06 -14.37
CA SER A 201 -6.38 9.77 -13.44
C SER A 201 -5.73 9.98 -12.08
N ALA A 202 -5.05 8.97 -11.55
CA ALA A 202 -4.32 9.04 -10.27
C ALA A 202 -3.19 10.07 -10.30
N SER A 203 -2.45 10.15 -11.40
CA SER A 203 -1.40 11.17 -11.58
C SER A 203 -1.99 12.57 -11.61
N LYS A 204 -3.14 12.76 -12.29
CA LYS A 204 -3.84 14.05 -12.32
C LYS A 204 -4.36 14.43 -10.94
N TYR A 205 -4.86 13.48 -10.16
CA TYR A 205 -5.23 13.72 -8.76
C TYR A 205 -4.04 14.27 -7.98
N LEU A 206 -2.87 13.64 -8.05
CA LEU A 206 -1.66 14.10 -7.36
C LEU A 206 -1.29 15.53 -7.76
N GLU A 207 -1.35 15.88 -9.03
CA GLU A 207 -1.12 17.26 -9.50
C GLU A 207 -2.15 18.25 -8.93
N ASN A 208 -3.43 17.85 -8.86
CA ASN A 208 -4.50 18.73 -8.38
C ASN A 208 -4.46 18.99 -6.86
N VAL A 209 -3.95 18.05 -6.07
CA VAL A 209 -3.85 18.18 -4.60
C VAL A 209 -2.52 18.75 -4.13
N GLN A 210 -1.64 19.12 -5.07
CA GLN A 210 -0.40 19.83 -4.75
C GLN A 210 -0.71 21.21 -4.15
N MET A 211 0.01 21.59 -3.10
CA MET A 211 -0.13 22.89 -2.48
C MET A 211 0.56 24.00 -3.30
N PRO A 212 0.17 25.28 -3.15
CA PRO A 212 0.78 26.38 -3.89
C PRO A 212 2.29 26.56 -3.69
N ASP A 213 2.83 26.09 -2.56
CA ASP A 213 4.26 26.07 -2.25
C ASP A 213 5.00 24.87 -2.85
N GLY A 214 4.28 24.04 -3.61
CA GLY A 214 4.74 22.84 -4.28
C GLY A 214 4.71 21.57 -3.42
N SER A 215 4.46 21.66 -2.11
CA SER A 215 4.45 20.48 -1.24
C SER A 215 3.17 19.66 -1.36
N TRP A 216 3.21 18.44 -0.82
CA TRP A 216 2.02 17.63 -0.53
C TRP A 216 1.92 17.38 0.96
N PHE A 217 0.70 17.50 1.49
CA PHE A 217 0.42 17.20 2.87
C PHE A 217 0.57 15.70 3.16
N GLY A 218 1.09 15.36 4.34
CA GLY A 218 1.25 13.98 4.78
C GLY A 218 0.22 13.62 5.85
N ASP A 219 -0.83 12.90 5.46
CA ASP A 219 -1.92 12.52 6.37
C ASP A 219 -1.51 11.38 7.33
N TRP A 220 -0.65 10.48 6.86
CA TRP A 220 -0.23 9.27 7.59
C TRP A 220 1.23 9.29 8.07
N GLY A 221 1.91 10.43 7.90
CA GLY A 221 3.32 10.61 8.29
C GLY A 221 3.69 12.09 8.35
N VAL A 222 4.62 12.45 9.22
CA VAL A 222 4.91 13.86 9.55
C VAL A 222 5.93 14.46 8.57
N CYS A 223 5.63 15.52 7.82
CA CYS A 223 4.32 15.92 7.29
C CYS A 223 4.53 16.17 5.79
N PHE A 224 5.01 17.36 5.42
CA PHE A 224 5.27 17.72 4.03
C PHE A 224 6.41 16.95 3.36
N THR A 225 7.46 16.58 4.11
CA THR A 225 8.53 15.73 3.59
C THR A 225 8.00 14.35 3.19
N TYR A 226 7.13 13.78 4.03
CA TYR A 226 6.52 12.48 3.81
C TYR A 226 5.57 12.50 2.61
N GLY A 227 4.58 13.41 2.62
CA GLY A 227 3.62 13.55 1.53
C GLY A 227 4.30 13.85 0.19
N THR A 228 5.26 14.78 0.18
CA THR A 228 6.01 15.16 -1.04
C THR A 228 6.86 13.99 -1.56
N TRP A 229 7.52 13.22 -0.68
CA TRP A 229 8.30 12.05 -1.11
C TRP A 229 7.44 11.03 -1.84
N PHE A 230 6.27 10.70 -1.27
CA PHE A 230 5.33 9.79 -1.92
C PHE A 230 4.80 10.37 -3.22
N ALA A 231 4.25 11.58 -3.23
CA ALA A 231 3.65 12.17 -4.42
C ALA A 231 4.64 12.23 -5.60
N LEU A 232 5.88 12.68 -5.36
CA LEU A 232 6.93 12.68 -6.37
C LEU A 232 7.25 11.26 -6.86
N GLY A 233 7.34 10.28 -5.95
CA GLY A 233 7.57 8.89 -6.32
C GLY A 233 6.52 8.34 -7.28
N GLY A 234 5.24 8.62 -7.02
CA GLY A 234 4.11 8.22 -7.85
C GLY A 234 4.12 8.91 -9.21
N LEU A 235 4.28 10.23 -9.24
CA LEU A 235 4.34 10.99 -10.48
C LEU A 235 5.51 10.54 -11.39
N VAL A 236 6.66 10.22 -10.80
CA VAL A 236 7.82 9.70 -11.53
C VAL A 236 7.56 8.29 -12.07
N ALA A 237 6.91 7.42 -11.28
CA ALA A 237 6.49 6.11 -11.75
C ALA A 237 5.50 6.21 -12.92
N ALA A 238 4.60 7.20 -12.89
CA ALA A 238 3.70 7.52 -14.00
C ALA A 238 4.38 8.19 -15.21
N GLY A 239 5.71 8.38 -15.18
CA GLY A 239 6.49 8.89 -16.30
C GLY A 239 6.66 10.42 -16.35
N LYS A 240 6.27 11.16 -15.30
CA LYS A 240 6.52 12.61 -15.21
C LYS A 240 8.01 12.88 -15.05
N THR A 241 8.52 13.90 -15.73
CA THR A 241 9.95 14.27 -15.74
C THR A 241 10.19 15.57 -15.00
N TYR A 242 11.47 15.87 -14.72
CA TYR A 242 11.88 17.13 -14.09
C TYR A 242 11.30 18.36 -14.81
N ASP A 243 11.27 18.35 -16.15
CA ASP A 243 10.73 19.46 -16.92
C ASP A 243 9.21 19.62 -16.73
N THR A 244 8.49 18.50 -16.58
CA THR A 244 7.07 18.52 -16.21
C THR A 244 6.87 19.06 -14.80
N PHE A 245 7.75 18.70 -13.86
CA PHE A 245 7.72 19.21 -12.49
C PHE A 245 8.05 20.69 -12.37
N MET A 246 8.99 21.21 -13.17
CA MET A 246 9.33 22.65 -13.16
C MET A 246 8.15 23.53 -13.58
N THR A 247 7.20 23.00 -14.36
CA THR A 247 5.96 23.71 -14.70
C THR A 247 4.98 23.78 -13.51
N LEU A 248 5.10 22.83 -12.57
CA LEU A 248 4.26 22.72 -11.37
C LEU A 248 4.81 23.49 -10.16
N ILE A 249 5.99 24.11 -10.30
CA ILE A 249 6.73 24.68 -9.18
C ILE A 249 6.91 26.18 -9.39
N THR A 250 6.33 26.99 -8.50
CA THR A 250 6.62 28.42 -8.43
C THR A 250 8.04 28.66 -7.90
N GLU A 251 8.69 29.74 -8.34
CA GLU A 251 10.12 30.05 -8.11
C GLU A 251 10.56 30.15 -6.63
N ASN A 252 9.62 30.07 -5.68
CA ASN A 252 9.86 30.22 -4.23
C ASN A 252 9.50 28.97 -3.39
N SER A 253 9.50 27.80 -4.01
CA SER A 253 8.99 26.57 -3.39
C SER A 253 9.97 25.84 -2.45
N TYR A 254 9.41 25.25 -1.40
CA TYR A 254 10.03 24.22 -0.55
C TYR A 254 10.65 23.06 -1.37
N LEU A 255 10.05 22.78 -2.53
CA LEU A 255 10.51 21.78 -3.49
C LEU A 255 11.86 22.09 -4.13
N ALA A 256 12.24 23.35 -4.37
CA ALA A 256 13.54 23.66 -4.99
C ALA A 256 14.72 23.09 -4.17
N SER A 257 14.59 23.08 -2.84
CA SER A 257 15.56 22.50 -1.91
C SER A 257 15.58 20.96 -1.94
N LEU A 258 14.41 20.32 -2.08
CA LEU A 258 14.27 18.86 -2.16
C LEU A 258 14.57 18.30 -3.56
N LEU A 259 14.35 19.07 -4.62
CA LEU A 259 14.62 18.69 -6.01
C LEU A 259 16.11 18.50 -6.27
N THR A 260 16.98 19.17 -5.52
CA THR A 260 18.42 18.89 -5.56
C THR A 260 18.70 17.46 -5.11
N ILE A 261 18.03 16.99 -4.04
CA ILE A 261 18.09 15.59 -3.59
C ILE A 261 17.49 14.65 -4.64
N PHE A 262 16.37 15.01 -5.26
CA PHE A 262 15.73 14.20 -6.30
C PHE A 262 16.61 14.04 -7.56
N SER A 263 17.20 15.13 -8.04
CA SER A 263 18.15 15.13 -9.17
C SER A 263 19.39 14.27 -8.86
N LEU A 264 19.91 14.37 -7.63
CA LEU A 264 20.99 13.51 -7.14
C LEU A 264 20.59 12.03 -7.11
N CYS A 265 19.38 11.70 -6.65
CA CYS A 265 18.87 10.34 -6.63
C CYS A 265 18.69 9.75 -8.04
N GLN A 266 18.17 10.54 -9.01
CA GLN A 266 18.04 10.11 -10.41
C GLN A 266 19.40 9.87 -11.07
N LYS A 267 20.38 10.76 -10.83
CA LYS A 267 21.77 10.57 -11.27
C LYS A 267 22.37 9.30 -10.67
N LYS A 268 22.21 9.09 -9.37
CA LYS A 268 22.71 7.89 -8.66
C LYS A 268 22.03 6.60 -9.13
N LYS A 269 20.73 6.62 -9.45
CA LYS A 269 20.00 5.47 -10.02
C LYS A 269 20.54 5.10 -11.41
N LYS A 270 20.81 6.10 -12.27
CA LYS A 270 21.45 5.90 -13.58
C LYS A 270 22.88 5.35 -13.44
N GLU A 271 23.65 5.87 -12.47
CA GLU A 271 24.99 5.37 -12.17
C GLU A 271 24.97 3.91 -11.69
N ILE A 272 24.09 3.55 -10.75
CA ILE A 272 23.93 2.18 -10.24
C ILE A 272 23.51 1.22 -11.37
N HIS A 273 22.57 1.60 -12.23
CA HIS A 273 22.17 0.80 -13.39
C HIS A 273 23.30 0.66 -14.42
N SER A 274 24.08 1.73 -14.64
CA SER A 274 25.26 1.68 -15.53
C SER A 274 26.38 0.80 -14.96
N SER A 275 26.56 0.82 -13.64
CA SER A 275 27.54 0.01 -12.90
C SER A 275 27.16 -1.46 -12.96
N ARG A 276 25.91 -1.83 -12.64
CA ARG A 276 25.40 -3.22 -12.80
C ARG A 276 25.55 -3.74 -14.23
N ARG A 277 25.28 -2.93 -15.26
CA ARG A 277 25.51 -3.31 -16.67
C ARG A 277 27.00 -3.52 -17.01
N ARG A 278 27.92 -2.77 -16.37
CA ARG A 278 29.37 -2.96 -16.54
C ARG A 278 29.88 -4.21 -15.83
N THR A 279 29.40 -4.50 -14.61
CA THR A 279 29.79 -5.70 -13.86
C THR A 279 29.33 -6.99 -14.55
N ILE A 280 28.13 -6.98 -15.15
CA ILE A 280 27.63 -8.12 -15.95
C ILE A 280 28.47 -8.31 -17.23
N LYS A 281 28.86 -7.23 -17.92
CA LYS A 281 29.75 -7.30 -19.10
C LYS A 281 31.18 -7.72 -18.77
N SER A 282 31.71 -7.37 -17.58
CA SER A 282 33.04 -7.81 -17.16
C SER A 282 33.06 -9.26 -16.67
N GLY A 283 31.99 -9.73 -16.01
CA GLY A 283 31.84 -11.12 -15.59
C GLY A 283 31.71 -12.11 -16.77
N SER A 284 31.10 -11.67 -17.88
CA SER A 284 31.04 -12.47 -19.12
C SER A 284 32.37 -12.51 -19.91
N ARG A 285 33.37 -11.70 -19.54
CA ARG A 285 34.72 -11.78 -20.12
C ARG A 285 35.73 -12.54 -19.25
N SER A 286 35.41 -12.82 -17.98
CA SER A 286 36.29 -13.56 -17.06
C SER A 286 36.03 -15.06 -17.00
N LEU A 287 34.96 -15.55 -17.63
CA LEU A 287 34.69 -16.99 -17.79
C LEU A 287 35.09 -17.42 -19.20
N GLY A 288 36.40 -17.44 -19.45
CA GLY A 288 36.97 -18.23 -20.52
C GLY A 288 36.78 -19.70 -20.17
N ILE A 289 35.74 -20.32 -20.74
CA ILE A 289 35.52 -21.75 -20.63
C ILE A 289 36.48 -22.42 -21.62
N ASP A 290 37.72 -22.59 -21.19
CA ASP A 290 38.65 -23.54 -21.81
C ASP A 290 38.32 -24.93 -21.28
N GLY A 291 37.90 -25.81 -22.18
CA GLY A 291 37.73 -27.22 -21.90
C GLY A 291 39.09 -27.90 -21.75
N ALA A 292 39.32 -28.55 -20.61
CA ALA A 292 40.09 -29.79 -20.44
C ALA A 292 40.41 -30.05 -18.95
N TYR A 293 39.87 -31.13 -18.37
CA TYR A 293 40.50 -32.11 -17.45
C TYR A 293 39.39 -32.89 -16.69
N LEU A 294 39.07 -34.13 -17.09
CA LEU A 294 39.56 -35.42 -16.54
C LEU A 294 39.12 -35.69 -15.08
N ARG A 295 38.11 -36.56 -14.88
CA ARG A 295 38.20 -38.02 -14.56
C ARG A 295 38.59 -38.36 -13.11
N ARG A 296 37.69 -39.15 -12.50
CA ARG A 296 37.88 -40.16 -11.43
C ARG A 296 38.30 -39.65 -10.04
N THR A 297 37.50 -39.99 -9.03
CA THR A 297 37.70 -41.23 -8.25
C THR A 297 36.46 -41.55 -7.42
N SER A 298 36.07 -42.82 -7.50
CA SER A 298 35.22 -43.56 -6.57
C SER A 298 35.98 -43.86 -5.28
N GLY A 299 35.29 -43.75 -4.15
CA GLY A 299 35.68 -44.23 -2.83
C GLY A 299 34.45 -44.22 -1.93
#